data_AF-A0A7K0PHM0-F1
#
_entry.id   AF-A0A7K0PHM0-F1
#
_cell.length_a   1.000
_cell.length_b   1.000
_cell.length_c   1.000
_cell.angle_alpha   90.00
_cell.angle_beta   90.00
_cell.angle_gamma   90.00
#
_symmetry.space_group_name_H-M   'P 1'
#
loop_
_entity.id
_entity.type
_entity.pdbx_description
1 polymer ?
#
loop_
_entity_poly.entity_id
_entity_poly.type
_entity_poly.pdbx_seq_one_letter_code
_entity_poly.pdbx_strand_id
1 'polypeptide(L)'
;MGTPEQRPTQEELRGAPAGELFKRLSEDTSQLVRLEIELAKTEMTAKAKTFGAGAGLLGAAALFGFFGFAGFTTILIALLSEGMDVWLAALIVTVIYVAIAAVAALLGKGRIQKATPPVPEETIESVKEDVEWAKTRSTSATR
;
A
#
# COMPACT_ATOMS: atom_id res chain seq x y z
N MET A 1 -1.77 75.09 5.64
CA MET A 1 -1.67 73.94 6.57
C MET A 1 -1.92 72.69 5.76
N GLY A 2 -0.85 72.09 5.26
CA GLY A 2 -0.89 70.92 4.37
C GLY A 2 0.49 70.27 4.46
N THR A 3 0.59 69.24 5.30
CA THR A 3 1.81 68.48 5.52
C THR A 3 2.16 67.77 4.20
N PRO A 4 3.35 67.98 3.62
CA PRO A 4 3.74 67.28 2.40
C PRO A 4 3.83 65.79 2.68
N GLU A 5 3.08 64.98 1.92
CA GLU A 5 3.27 63.53 1.85
C GLU A 5 4.75 63.24 1.57
N GLN A 6 5.44 62.72 2.59
CA GLN A 6 6.72 62.07 2.42
C GLN A 6 6.47 60.77 1.66
N ARG A 7 6.47 60.86 0.33
CA ARG A 7 6.59 59.69 -0.54
C ARG A 7 7.95 59.06 -0.23
N PRO A 8 8.01 57.79 0.20
CA PRO A 8 9.28 57.11 0.41
C PRO A 8 10.10 57.22 -0.88
N THR A 9 11.33 57.69 -0.74
CA THR A 9 12.23 57.92 -1.87
C THR A 9 12.49 56.59 -2.58
N GLN A 10 12.49 56.58 -3.91
CA GLN A 10 12.79 55.41 -4.77
C GLN A 10 14.12 54.70 -4.44
N GLU A 11 14.96 55.31 -3.60
CA GLU A 11 16.19 54.75 -3.02
C GLU A 11 15.91 53.70 -1.94
N GLU A 12 14.86 53.86 -1.11
CA GLU A 12 14.40 52.82 -0.18
C GLU A 12 13.85 51.58 -0.91
N LEU A 13 13.36 51.76 -2.15
CA LEU A 13 12.81 50.67 -2.98
C LEU A 13 13.87 49.94 -3.83
N ARG A 14 15.02 50.58 -4.12
CA ARG A 14 16.08 50.03 -5.00
C ARG A 14 17.16 49.24 -4.27
N GLY A 15 17.12 49.20 -2.95
CA GLY A 15 18.20 48.69 -2.09
C GLY A 15 17.83 47.50 -1.22
N ALA A 16 16.74 46.76 -1.49
CA ALA A 16 16.59 45.45 -0.86
C ALA A 16 17.81 44.60 -1.29
N PRO A 17 18.75 44.29 -0.39
CA PRO A 17 19.97 43.58 -0.77
C PRO A 17 19.55 42.24 -1.39
N ALA A 18 20.24 41.76 -2.42
CA ALA A 18 19.99 40.42 -2.97
C ALA A 18 19.94 39.34 -1.86
N GLY A 19 20.64 39.56 -0.74
CA GLY A 19 20.58 38.73 0.46
C GLY A 19 19.24 38.71 1.20
N GLU A 20 18.43 39.77 1.15
CA GLU A 20 17.13 39.84 1.82
C GLU A 20 16.03 39.13 1.02
N LEU A 21 16.10 39.18 -0.32
CA LEU A 21 15.25 38.37 -1.20
C LEU A 21 15.60 36.88 -1.11
N PHE A 22 16.89 36.54 -1.06
CA PHE A 22 17.34 35.16 -0.86
C PHE A 22 16.92 34.62 0.51
N LYS A 23 17.00 35.44 1.56
CA LYS A 23 16.52 35.10 2.90
C LYS A 23 15.02 34.80 2.87
N ARG A 24 14.20 35.66 2.26
CA ARG A 24 12.74 35.43 2.13
C ARG A 24 12.41 34.17 1.33
N LEU A 25 13.06 33.93 0.19
CA LEU A 25 12.88 32.69 -0.58
C LEU A 25 13.25 31.44 0.22
N SER A 26 14.35 31.49 0.98
CA SER A 26 14.77 30.41 1.86
C SER A 26 13.75 30.17 2.99
N GLU A 27 13.17 31.25 3.51
CA GLU A 27 12.16 31.22 4.57
C GLU A 27 10.83 30.65 4.05
N ASP A 28 10.37 31.09 2.88
CA ASP A 28 9.17 30.59 2.20
C ASP A 28 9.31 29.12 1.79
N THR A 29 10.49 28.73 1.27
CA THR A 29 10.78 27.33 0.92
C THR A 29 10.78 26.46 2.19
N SER A 30 11.37 26.95 3.29
CA SER A 30 11.35 26.25 4.57
C SER A 30 9.93 26.11 5.13
N GLN A 31 9.08 27.14 4.96
CA GLN A 31 7.67 27.08 5.34
C GLN A 31 6.88 26.08 4.49
N LEU A 32 7.10 26.07 3.17
CA LEU A 32 6.44 25.13 2.26
C LEU A 32 6.78 23.67 2.60
N VAL A 33 8.07 23.39 2.85
CA VAL A 33 8.51 22.05 3.27
C VAL A 33 7.84 21.63 4.59
N ARG A 34 7.70 22.55 5.55
CA ARG A 34 6.98 22.26 6.81
C ARG A 34 5.51 21.95 6.56
N LEU A 35 4.84 22.71 5.69
CA LEU A 35 3.44 22.48 5.31
C LEU A 35 3.26 21.13 4.60
N GLU A 36 4.16 20.77 3.68
CA GLU A 36 4.10 19.48 2.98
C GLU A 36 4.28 18.30 3.95
N ILE A 37 5.17 18.45 4.94
CA ILE A 37 5.35 17.45 6.01
C ILE A 37 4.09 17.37 6.88
N GLU A 38 3.48 18.50 7.24
CA GLU A 38 2.24 18.50 8.01
C GLU A 38 1.08 17.87 7.22
N LEU A 39 0.95 18.21 5.94
CA LEU A 39 -0.04 17.61 5.05
C LEU A 39 0.18 16.11 4.93
N ALA A 40 1.40 15.67 4.61
CA ALA A 40 1.76 14.26 4.55
C ALA A 40 1.46 13.53 5.86
N LYS A 41 1.79 14.13 7.02
CA LYS A 41 1.43 13.56 8.34
C LYS A 41 -0.08 13.38 8.50
N THR A 42 -0.88 14.38 8.12
CA THR A 42 -2.35 14.29 8.24
C THR A 42 -2.93 13.23 7.31
N GLU A 43 -2.47 13.18 6.06
CA GLU A 43 -2.91 12.18 5.08
C GLU A 43 -2.48 10.77 5.50
N MET A 44 -1.23 10.60 5.93
CA MET A 44 -0.74 9.32 6.46
C MET A 44 -1.51 8.88 7.69
N THR A 45 -1.86 9.80 8.60
CA THR A 45 -2.65 9.47 9.79
C THR A 45 -4.08 9.04 9.41
N ALA A 46 -4.71 9.73 8.46
CA ALA A 46 -6.03 9.36 7.95
C ALA A 46 -6.01 7.99 7.25
N LYS A 47 -5.00 7.73 6.41
CA LYS A 47 -4.77 6.42 5.78
C LYS A 47 -4.47 5.33 6.81
N ALA A 48 -3.64 5.61 7.82
CA ALA A 48 -3.31 4.67 8.89
C ALA A 48 -4.53 4.33 9.74
N LYS A 49 -5.41 5.29 10.03
CA LYS A 49 -6.64 5.04 10.78
C LYS A 49 -7.61 4.16 10.01
N THR A 50 -7.84 4.44 8.73
CA THR A 50 -8.73 3.65 7.88
C THR A 50 -8.18 2.24 7.64
N PHE A 51 -6.89 2.13 7.32
CA PHE A 51 -6.22 0.85 7.18
C PHE A 51 -6.20 0.06 8.50
N GLY A 52 -5.90 0.72 9.62
CA GLY A 52 -5.86 0.11 10.94
C GLY A 52 -7.23 -0.39 11.40
N ALA A 53 -8.30 0.36 11.15
CA ALA A 53 -9.67 -0.09 11.41
C ALA A 53 -10.03 -1.29 10.53
N GLY A 54 -9.70 -1.24 9.23
CA GLY A 54 -9.92 -2.37 8.31
C GLY A 54 -9.17 -3.62 8.71
N ALA A 55 -7.88 -3.50 9.05
CA ALA A 55 -7.06 -4.59 9.54
C ALA A 55 -7.57 -5.16 10.87
N GLY A 56 -8.03 -4.30 11.79
CA GLY A 56 -8.65 -4.71 13.05
C GLY A 56 -9.95 -5.49 12.83
N LEU A 57 -10.83 -5.02 11.94
CA LEU A 57 -12.06 -5.71 11.58
C LEU A 57 -11.80 -7.04 10.88
N LEU A 58 -10.83 -7.11 9.96
CA LEU A 58 -10.44 -8.37 9.33
C LEU A 58 -9.83 -9.34 10.35
N GLY A 59 -9.02 -8.85 11.29
CA GLY A 59 -8.50 -9.66 12.39
C GLY A 59 -9.61 -10.23 13.26
N ALA A 60 -10.60 -9.41 13.63
CA ALA A 60 -11.77 -9.86 14.38
C ALA A 60 -12.60 -10.88 13.58
N ALA A 61 -12.86 -10.62 12.29
CA ALA A 61 -13.57 -11.53 11.42
C ALA A 61 -12.86 -12.89 11.28
N ALA A 62 -11.52 -12.88 11.16
CA ALA A 62 -10.72 -14.11 11.12
C ALA A 62 -10.83 -14.89 12.45
N LEU A 63 -10.77 -14.20 13.59
CA LEU A 63 -10.89 -14.82 14.91
C LEU A 63 -12.27 -15.44 15.14
N PHE A 64 -13.34 -14.68 14.91
CA PHE A 64 -14.71 -15.19 15.03
C PHE A 64 -15.01 -16.26 13.99
N GLY A 65 -14.49 -16.13 12.77
CA GLY A 65 -14.59 -17.15 11.73
C GLY A 65 -13.90 -18.44 12.14
N PHE A 66 -12.71 -18.37 12.74
CA PHE A 66 -11.98 -19.53 13.25
C PHE A 66 -12.76 -20.25 14.36
N PHE A 67 -13.22 -19.53 15.37
CA PHE A 67 -14.01 -20.13 16.46
C PHE A 67 -15.38 -20.63 15.97
N GLY A 68 -16.03 -19.90 15.06
CA GLY A 68 -17.27 -20.34 14.42
C GLY A 68 -17.10 -21.63 13.64
N PHE A 69 -16.01 -21.77 12.88
CA PHE A 69 -15.66 -22.99 12.16
C PHE A 69 -15.36 -24.15 13.12
N ALA A 70 -14.65 -23.90 14.23
CA ALA A 70 -14.42 -24.90 15.26
C ALA A 70 -15.74 -25.36 15.91
N GLY A 71 -16.62 -24.43 16.29
CA GLY A 71 -17.94 -24.75 16.82
C GLY A 71 -18.82 -25.53 15.84
N PHE A 72 -18.81 -25.14 14.57
CA PHE A 72 -19.51 -25.86 13.50
C PHE A 72 -18.98 -27.29 13.33
N THR A 73 -17.65 -27.46 13.37
CA THR A 73 -17.02 -28.79 13.35
C THR A 73 -17.49 -29.65 14.51
N THR A 74 -17.54 -29.10 15.72
CA THR A 74 -18.06 -29.80 16.90
C THR A 74 -19.52 -30.21 16.72
N ILE A 75 -20.37 -29.34 16.16
CA ILE A 75 -21.78 -29.66 15.88
C ILE A 75 -21.89 -30.83 14.89
N LEU A 76 -21.13 -30.81 13.79
CA LEU A 76 -21.16 -31.89 12.81
C LEU A 76 -20.75 -33.23 13.42
N ILE A 77 -19.69 -33.24 14.24
CA ILE A 77 -19.22 -34.45 14.93
C ILE A 77 -20.29 -34.93 15.91
N ALA A 78 -20.86 -34.03 16.71
CA ALA A 78 -21.90 -34.36 17.67
C ALA A 78 -23.11 -35.01 17.00
N LEU A 79 -23.62 -34.39 15.93
CA LEU A 79 -24.77 -34.92 15.16
C LEU A 79 -24.48 -36.31 14.57
N LEU A 80 -23.30 -36.53 13.98
CA LEU A 80 -22.93 -37.85 13.46
C LEU A 80 -22.75 -38.87 14.58
N SER A 81 -22.23 -38.45 15.73
CA SER A 81 -21.96 -39.34 16.86
C SER A 81 -23.21 -39.90 17.54
N GLU A 82 -24.41 -39.39 17.21
CA GLU A 82 -25.67 -40.02 17.63
C GLU A 82 -25.89 -41.40 16.98
N GLY A 83 -25.32 -41.63 15.79
CA GLY A 83 -25.48 -42.86 15.02
C GLY A 83 -24.23 -43.74 14.90
N MET A 84 -23.08 -43.28 15.39
CA MET A 84 -21.80 -43.99 15.32
C MET A 84 -20.82 -43.53 16.39
N ASP A 85 -19.70 -44.23 16.56
CA ASP A 85 -18.66 -43.79 17.48
C ASP A 85 -18.10 -42.40 17.13
N VAL A 86 -17.77 -41.62 18.15
CA VAL A 86 -17.24 -40.25 18.00
C VAL A 86 -15.98 -40.19 17.12
N TRP A 87 -15.13 -41.22 17.16
CA TRP A 87 -13.92 -41.26 16.34
C TRP A 87 -14.23 -41.45 14.86
N LEU A 88 -15.27 -42.22 14.50
CA LEU A 88 -15.76 -42.35 13.12
C LEU A 88 -16.39 -41.05 12.64
N ALA A 89 -17.21 -40.41 13.47
CA ALA A 89 -17.81 -39.12 13.15
C ALA A 89 -16.73 -38.06 12.84
N ALA A 90 -15.71 -37.95 13.70
CA ALA A 90 -14.59 -37.03 13.50
C ALA A 90 -13.79 -37.35 12.23
N LEU A 91 -13.56 -38.63 11.91
CA LEU A 91 -12.88 -39.05 10.70
C LEU A 91 -13.67 -38.64 9.44
N ILE A 92 -14.99 -38.84 9.42
CA ILE A 92 -15.85 -38.47 8.29
C ILE A 92 -15.79 -36.96 8.05
N VAL A 93 -15.95 -36.15 9.10
CA VAL A 93 -15.88 -34.68 8.99
C VAL A 93 -14.50 -34.24 8.48
N THR A 94 -13.43 -34.88 8.96
CA THR A 94 -12.05 -34.60 8.50
C THR A 94 -11.88 -34.89 7.00
N VAL A 95 -12.39 -36.03 6.53
CA VAL A 95 -12.33 -36.40 5.11
C VAL A 95 -13.08 -35.39 4.24
N ILE A 96 -14.24 -34.93 4.69
CA ILE A 96 -15.02 -33.89 4.00
C ILE A 96 -14.18 -32.59 3.89
N TYR A 97 -13.54 -32.15 4.97
CA TYR A 97 -12.70 -30.96 4.93
C TYR A 97 -11.49 -31.10 4.01
N VAL A 98 -10.82 -32.26 4.01
CA VAL A 98 -9.71 -32.55 3.09
C VAL A 98 -10.18 -32.53 1.64
N ALA A 99 -11.35 -33.10 1.34
CA ALA A 99 -11.91 -33.07 -0.01
C ALA A 99 -12.21 -31.64 -0.47
N ILE A 100 -12.83 -30.82 0.38
CA ILE A 100 -13.09 -29.39 0.09
C ILE A 100 -11.76 -28.66 -0.14
N ALA A 101 -10.76 -28.86 0.72
CA ALA A 101 -9.45 -28.25 0.60
C ALA A 101 -8.73 -28.66 -0.69
N ALA A 102 -8.80 -29.94 -1.08
CA ALA A 102 -8.24 -30.44 -2.33
C ALA A 102 -8.89 -29.77 -3.54
N VAL A 103 -10.22 -29.68 -3.58
CA VAL A 103 -10.94 -28.99 -4.66
C VAL A 103 -10.56 -27.51 -4.72
N ALA A 104 -10.54 -26.81 -3.58
CA ALA A 104 -10.14 -25.41 -3.52
C ALA A 104 -8.69 -25.21 -4.00
N ALA A 105 -7.76 -26.08 -3.61
CA ALA A 105 -6.37 -26.03 -4.05
C ALA A 105 -6.23 -26.25 -5.56
N LEU A 106 -6.96 -27.20 -6.14
CA LEU A 106 -6.96 -27.46 -7.59
C LEU A 106 -7.52 -26.28 -8.38
N LEU A 107 -8.64 -25.70 -7.94
CA LEU A 107 -9.24 -24.52 -8.57
C LEU A 107 -8.34 -23.29 -8.42
N GLY A 108 -7.73 -23.10 -7.26
CA GLY A 108 -6.77 -22.03 -6.98
C GLY A 108 -5.54 -22.13 -7.89
N LYS A 109 -4.95 -23.32 -8.00
CA LYS A 109 -3.82 -23.60 -8.90
C LYS A 109 -4.16 -23.24 -10.35
N GLY A 110 -5.34 -23.65 -10.83
CA GLY A 110 -5.79 -23.33 -12.19
C GLY A 110 -5.93 -21.83 -12.43
N ARG A 111 -6.39 -21.05 -11.45
CA ARG A 111 -6.47 -19.58 -11.56
C ARG A 111 -5.11 -18.91 -11.56
N ILE A 112 -4.20 -19.34 -10.68
CA ILE A 112 -2.83 -18.82 -10.62
C ILE A 112 -2.10 -19.08 -11.94
N GLN A 113 -2.23 -20.30 -12.47
CA GLN A 113 -1.62 -20.67 -13.75
C GLN A 113 -2.15 -19.84 -14.94
N LYS A 114 -3.44 -19.49 -14.93
CA LYS A 114 -4.03 -18.60 -15.95
C LYS A 114 -3.61 -17.13 -15.80
N ALA A 115 -3.18 -16.70 -14.63
CA ALA A 115 -2.70 -15.36 -14.35
C ALA A 115 -1.18 -15.20 -14.56
N THR A 116 -0.54 -16.17 -15.23
CA THR A 116 0.90 -16.17 -15.53
C THR A 116 1.13 -15.82 -17.01
N PRO A 117 2.10 -14.94 -17.35
CA PRO A 117 3.16 -14.43 -16.47
C PRO A 117 2.69 -13.31 -15.53
N PRO A 118 3.11 -13.33 -14.24
CA PRO A 118 2.79 -12.29 -13.25
C PRO A 118 3.49 -10.96 -13.52
N VAL A 119 4.34 -10.91 -14.55
CA VAL A 119 5.10 -9.74 -14.99
C VAL A 119 4.57 -9.32 -16.37
N PRO A 120 4.21 -8.04 -16.57
CA PRO A 120 3.77 -7.55 -17.87
C PRO A 120 4.89 -7.73 -18.89
N GLU A 121 4.60 -8.41 -20.01
CA GLU A 121 5.57 -8.70 -21.07
C GLU A 121 6.18 -7.40 -21.63
N GLU A 122 5.35 -6.37 -21.80
CA GLU A 122 5.72 -5.00 -22.19
C GLU A 122 6.77 -4.37 -21.26
N THR A 123 6.65 -4.57 -19.94
CA THR A 123 7.61 -4.03 -18.96
C THR A 123 8.95 -4.75 -19.03
N ILE A 124 8.95 -6.03 -19.40
CA ILE A 124 10.20 -6.77 -19.62
C ILE A 124 10.87 -6.29 -20.91
N GLU A 125 10.10 -6.01 -21.95
CA GLU A 125 10.61 -5.54 -23.24
C GLU A 125 11.22 -4.14 -23.13
N SER A 126 10.53 -3.20 -22.47
CA SER A 126 11.06 -1.85 -22.26
C SER A 126 12.36 -1.82 -21.47
N VAL A 127 12.47 -2.67 -20.43
CA VAL A 127 13.70 -2.79 -19.62
C VAL A 127 14.84 -3.40 -20.44
N LYS A 128 14.56 -4.33 -21.36
CA LYS A 128 15.57 -4.87 -22.28
C LYS A 128 16.06 -3.82 -23.25
N GLU A 129 15.16 -3.03 -23.85
CA GLU A 129 15.53 -1.92 -24.72
C GLU A 129 16.39 -0.88 -23.99
N ASP A 130 16.04 -0.51 -22.77
CA ASP A 130 16.81 0.43 -21.94
C ASP A 130 18.24 -0.07 -21.68
N VAL A 131 18.39 -1.38 -21.43
CA VAL A 131 19.70 -2.02 -21.22
C VAL A 131 20.52 -2.05 -22.51
N GLU A 132 19.90 -2.34 -23.66
CA GLU A 132 20.59 -2.32 -24.96
C GLU A 132 21.03 -0.91 -25.35
N TRP A 133 20.19 0.10 -25.09
CA TRP A 133 20.53 1.51 -25.28
C TRP A 133 21.73 1.94 -24.42
N ALA A 134 21.76 1.52 -23.15
CA ALA A 134 22.87 1.81 -22.24
C ALA A 134 24.19 1.14 -22.70
N LYS A 135 24.13 -0.09 -23.20
CA LYS A 135 25.30 -0.85 -23.68
C LYS A 135 25.86 -0.33 -25.01
N THR A 136 24.99 0.15 -25.89
CA THR A 136 25.40 0.78 -27.16
C THR A 136 26.13 2.10 -26.89
N ARG A 137 25.62 2.89 -25.93
CA ARG A 137 26.20 4.20 -25.58
C ARG A 137 27.60 4.10 -24.96
N SER A 138 27.89 3.05 -24.18
CA SER A 138 29.24 2.83 -23.61
C SER A 138 30.25 2.33 -24.65
N THR A 139 29.80 1.55 -25.64
CA THR A 139 30.66 1.04 -26.72
C THR A 139 31.03 2.15 -27.72
N SER A 140 30.15 3.12 -27.94
CA SER A 140 30.42 4.29 -28.79
C SER A 140 31.33 5.35 -28.16
N ALA A 141 31.53 5.34 -26.84
CA ALA A 141 32.37 6.32 -26.14
C ALA A 141 33.85 5.91 -26.03
N THR A 142 34.25 4.75 -26.56
CA THR A 142 35.64 4.22 -26.50
C THR A 142 36.30 4.10 -27.88
N ARG A 143 35.74 4.72 -28.94
CA ARG A 143 36.40 4.84 -30.25
C ARG A 143 36.66 6.30 -30.62
#